data_AF-A0AAW4YAU5-F1
#
_entry.id   AF-A0AAW4YAU5-F1
#
_cell.length_a   1.000
_cell.length_b   1.000
_cell.length_c   1.000
_cell.angle_alpha   90.00
_cell.angle_beta   90.00
_cell.angle_gamma   90.00
#
_symmetry.space_group_name_H-M   'P 1'
#
loop_
_entity.id
_entity.type
_entity.pdbx_description
1 polymer ?
#
loop_
_entity_poly.entity_id
_entity_poly.type
_entity_poly.pdbx_seq_one_letter_code
_entity_poly.pdbx_strand_id
1 'polypeptide(L)'
;IDQATTVSGVEAVSNTGTQLNTAMANLQNGINDKTNTLASENYHDADSDKKTAYTQAVTNAENILNKNNGSNLDKAAVESALSQVTNAKGALNGNHNLEQAKSNANTTINGLQHLTTAQK
;
A
#
# COMPACT_ATOMS: atom_id res chain seq x y z
N ILE A 1 15.78 -9.33 -27.68
CA ILE A 1 15.38 -9.36 -29.11
C ILE A 1 16.21 -10.42 -29.85
N ASP A 2 17.47 -10.64 -29.47
CA ASP A 2 18.42 -11.59 -30.11
C ASP A 2 18.09 -13.11 -30.03
N GLN A 3 16.95 -13.51 -29.45
CA GLN A 3 16.50 -14.93 -29.44
C GLN A 3 15.24 -15.20 -30.28
N ALA A 4 14.64 -14.18 -30.90
CA ALA A 4 13.46 -14.36 -31.74
C ALA A 4 13.87 -14.50 -33.21
N THR A 5 13.92 -15.74 -33.72
CA THR A 5 14.32 -16.05 -35.11
C THR A 5 13.20 -15.87 -36.14
N THR A 6 12.00 -15.45 -35.70
CA THR A 6 10.82 -15.24 -36.56
C THR A 6 10.14 -13.92 -36.20
N VAL A 7 9.47 -13.28 -37.17
CA VAL A 7 8.67 -12.06 -36.96
C VAL A 7 7.66 -12.25 -35.83
N SER A 8 7.01 -13.42 -35.76
CA SER A 8 6.07 -13.77 -34.69
C SER A 8 6.71 -13.84 -33.29
N GLY A 9 7.98 -14.25 -33.18
CA GLY A 9 8.72 -14.22 -31.93
C GLY A 9 9.03 -12.80 -31.45
N VAL A 10 9.34 -11.89 -32.39
CA VAL A 10 9.57 -10.46 -32.09
C VAL A 10 8.28 -9.79 -31.64
N GLU A 11 7.16 -10.09 -32.29
CA GLU A 11 5.82 -9.59 -31.89
C GLU A 11 5.41 -10.07 -30.50
N ALA A 12 5.62 -11.35 -30.17
CA ALA A 12 5.32 -11.89 -28.85
C ALA A 12 6.13 -11.19 -27.74
N VAL A 13 7.44 -11.02 -27.95
CA VAL A 13 8.33 -10.31 -27.00
C VAL A 13 7.92 -8.83 -26.85
N SER A 14 7.56 -8.17 -27.95
CA SER A 14 7.06 -6.78 -27.94
C SER A 14 5.77 -6.62 -27.14
N ASN A 15 4.83 -7.55 -27.32
CA ASN A 15 3.56 -7.57 -26.58
C ASN A 15 3.77 -7.83 -25.08
N THR A 16 4.68 -8.72 -24.70
CA THR A 16 5.04 -8.94 -23.29
C THR A 16 5.69 -7.71 -22.67
N GLY A 17 6.60 -7.05 -23.39
CA GLY A 17 7.26 -5.82 -22.92
C GLY A 17 6.28 -4.68 -22.68
N THR A 18 5.32 -4.47 -23.60
CA THR A 18 4.29 -3.44 -23.45
C THR A 18 3.41 -3.69 -22.22
N GLN A 19 2.94 -4.92 -22.03
CA GLN A 19 2.09 -5.27 -20.89
C GLN A 19 2.81 -5.10 -19.56
N LEU A 20 4.08 -5.53 -19.48
CA LEU A 20 4.90 -5.35 -18.28
C LEU A 20 5.11 -3.86 -17.98
N ASN A 21 5.36 -3.04 -19.00
CA ASN A 21 5.51 -1.59 -18.83
C ASN A 21 4.23 -0.95 -18.27
N THR A 22 3.06 -1.36 -18.77
CA THR A 22 1.77 -0.91 -18.21
C THR A 22 1.60 -1.34 -16.76
N ALA A 23 1.92 -2.59 -16.41
CA ALA A 23 1.85 -3.06 -15.03
C ALA A 23 2.80 -2.27 -14.11
N MET A 24 4.03 -1.98 -14.54
CA MET A 24 4.99 -1.18 -13.78
C MET A 24 4.51 0.26 -13.58
N ALA A 25 3.91 0.88 -14.61
CA ALA A 25 3.31 2.21 -14.48
C ALA A 25 2.16 2.22 -13.46
N ASN A 26 1.32 1.18 -13.45
CA ASN A 26 0.27 1.02 -12.45
C ASN A 26 0.84 0.84 -11.03
N LEU A 27 1.91 0.05 -10.88
CA LEU A 27 2.59 -0.13 -9.59
C LEU A 27 3.17 1.20 -9.08
N GLN A 28 3.84 1.97 -9.93
CA GLN A 28 4.33 3.31 -9.61
C GLN A 28 3.20 4.21 -9.13
N ASN A 29 2.09 4.26 -9.88
CA ASN A 29 0.91 5.03 -9.50
C ASN A 29 0.33 4.59 -8.15
N GLY A 30 0.31 3.29 -7.87
CA GLY A 30 -0.18 2.73 -6.62
C GLY A 30 0.60 3.14 -5.37
N ILE A 31 1.88 3.54 -5.51
CA ILE A 31 2.73 4.00 -4.40
C ILE A 31 2.96 5.51 -4.39
N ASN A 32 2.45 6.27 -5.36
CA ASN A 32 2.71 7.71 -5.48
C ASN A 32 2.27 8.52 -4.24
N ASP A 33 1.26 8.05 -3.51
CA ASP A 33 0.78 8.72 -2.30
C ASP A 33 1.33 8.15 -1.00
N LYS A 34 2.45 7.41 -1.08
CA LYS A 34 3.21 6.89 0.07
C LYS A 34 3.42 7.96 1.14
N THR A 35 3.99 9.11 0.77
CA THR A 35 4.32 10.19 1.72
C THR A 35 3.09 10.69 2.46
N ASN A 36 1.97 10.88 1.75
CA ASN A 36 0.72 11.32 2.35
C ASN A 36 0.12 10.25 3.26
N THR A 37 0.17 8.98 2.86
CA THR A 37 -0.33 7.87 3.67
C THR A 37 0.49 7.72 4.95
N LEU A 38 1.83 7.77 4.87
CA LEU A 38 2.71 7.66 6.04
C LEU A 38 2.59 8.83 7.03
N ALA A 39 2.17 10.01 6.56
CA ALA A 39 1.92 11.18 7.38
C ALA A 39 0.47 11.28 7.90
N SER A 40 -0.40 10.35 7.51
CA SER A 40 -1.82 10.38 7.90
C SER A 40 -2.05 9.79 9.28
N GLU A 41 -3.02 10.34 10.02
CA GLU A 41 -3.49 9.74 11.28
C GLU A 41 -3.95 8.29 11.09
N ASN A 42 -4.56 7.99 9.94
CA ASN A 42 -4.99 6.63 9.63
C ASN A 42 -3.82 5.63 9.61
N TYR A 43 -2.59 6.06 9.32
CA TYR A 43 -1.40 5.24 9.45
C TYR A 43 -0.77 5.34 10.85
N HIS A 44 -0.73 6.53 11.46
CA HIS A 44 -0.11 6.72 12.77
C HIS A 44 -0.82 5.91 13.87
N ASP A 45 -2.15 5.95 13.89
CA ASP A 45 -3.03 5.28 14.86
C ASP A 45 -3.42 3.86 14.47
N ALA A 46 -3.02 3.39 13.28
CA ALA A 46 -3.27 2.01 12.86
C ALA A 46 -2.54 1.00 13.75
N ASP A 47 -3.05 -0.23 13.76
CA ASP A 47 -2.38 -1.32 14.47
C ASP A 47 -0.98 -1.57 13.90
N SER A 48 -0.04 -1.98 14.76
CA SER A 48 1.37 -2.16 14.40
C SER A 48 1.58 -3.16 13.26
N ASP A 49 0.77 -4.22 13.20
CA ASP A 49 0.81 -5.23 12.12
C ASP A 49 0.41 -4.62 10.77
N LYS A 50 -0.63 -3.78 10.75
CA LYS A 50 -1.12 -3.11 9.53
C LYS A 50 -0.15 -2.05 9.03
N LYS A 51 0.46 -1.28 9.94
CA LYS A 51 1.55 -0.35 9.61
C LYS A 51 2.71 -1.07 8.95
N THR A 52 3.14 -2.18 9.54
CA THR A 52 4.22 -3.03 9.02
C THR A 52 3.86 -3.63 7.66
N ALA A 53 2.62 -4.12 7.50
CA ALA A 53 2.16 -4.66 6.23
C ALA A 53 2.21 -3.61 5.10
N TYR A 54 1.76 -2.38 5.38
CA TYR A 54 1.80 -1.29 4.41
C TYR A 54 3.22 -0.90 4.04
N THR A 55 4.11 -0.67 5.02
CA THR A 55 5.50 -0.29 4.73
C THR A 55 6.25 -1.39 3.99
N GLN A 56 6.07 -2.65 4.37
CA GLN A 56 6.70 -3.78 3.69
C GLN A 56 6.21 -3.92 2.23
N ALA A 57 4.90 -3.75 1.98
CA ALA A 57 4.34 -3.80 0.63
C ALA A 57 4.90 -2.66 -0.25
N VAL A 58 5.00 -1.44 0.30
CA VAL A 58 5.59 -0.29 -0.39
C VAL A 58 7.07 -0.52 -0.68
N THR A 59 7.85 -1.00 0.29
CA THR A 59 9.28 -1.32 0.07
C THR A 59 9.46 -2.40 -1.00
N ASN A 60 8.61 -3.42 -1.02
CA ASN A 60 8.62 -4.43 -2.07
C ASN A 60 8.33 -3.82 -3.45
N ALA A 61 7.31 -2.95 -3.55
CA ALA A 61 7.00 -2.23 -4.78
C ALA A 61 8.15 -1.32 -5.26
N GLU A 62 8.80 -0.59 -4.35
CA GLU A 62 9.97 0.24 -4.65
C GLU A 62 11.15 -0.60 -5.16
N ASN A 63 11.37 -1.78 -4.59
CA ASN A 63 12.40 -2.72 -5.05
C ASN A 63 12.10 -3.23 -6.47
N ILE A 64 10.84 -3.55 -6.78
CA ILE A 64 10.41 -3.97 -8.12
C ILE A 64 10.57 -2.84 -9.14
N LEU A 65 10.31 -1.59 -8.75
CA LEU A 65 10.44 -0.42 -9.63
C LEU A 65 11.91 0.01 -9.84
N ASN A 66 12.84 -0.46 -9.01
CA ASN A 66 14.26 -0.15 -9.15
C ASN A 66 14.88 -0.88 -10.35
N LYS A 67 14.98 -0.16 -11.47
CA LYS A 67 15.40 -0.63 -12.80
C LYS A 67 16.82 -1.19 -12.87
N ASN A 68 17.70 -0.87 -11.92
CA ASN A 68 19.09 -1.31 -11.94
C ASN A 68 19.28 -2.79 -11.54
N ASN A 69 18.25 -3.39 -10.94
CA ASN A 69 18.22 -4.81 -10.55
C ASN A 69 17.24 -5.61 -11.43
N GLY A 70 16.87 -5.09 -12.61
CA GLY A 70 15.82 -5.59 -13.48
C GLY A 70 16.10 -6.97 -14.08
N SER A 71 16.01 -8.01 -13.25
CA SER A 71 15.59 -9.33 -13.70
C SER A 71 14.31 -9.18 -14.53
N ASN A 72 14.15 -10.02 -15.55
CA ASN A 72 12.94 -10.12 -16.37
C ASN A 72 11.76 -10.53 -15.48
N LEU A 73 11.23 -9.60 -14.70
CA LEU A 73 10.18 -9.83 -13.72
C LEU A 73 8.89 -10.17 -14.46
N ASP A 74 8.23 -11.22 -14.00
CA ASP A 74 6.93 -11.62 -14.51
C ASP A 74 5.89 -10.52 -14.21
N LYS A 75 5.05 -10.19 -15.19
CA LYS A 75 3.89 -9.31 -15.04
C LYS A 75 3.06 -9.68 -13.80
N ALA A 76 2.92 -10.98 -13.52
CA ALA A 76 2.18 -11.45 -12.36
C ALA A 76 2.79 -10.98 -11.02
N ALA A 77 4.11 -10.87 -10.92
CA ALA A 77 4.78 -10.38 -9.72
C ALA A 77 4.52 -8.88 -9.50
N VAL A 78 4.52 -8.09 -10.57
CA VAL A 78 4.20 -6.65 -10.53
C VAL A 78 2.74 -6.43 -10.12
N GLU A 79 1.81 -7.19 -10.68
CA GLU A 79 0.39 -7.12 -10.32
C GLU A 79 0.14 -7.57 -8.87
N SER A 80 0.86 -8.60 -8.40
CA SER A 80 0.79 -9.04 -7.00
C SER A 80 1.29 -7.95 -6.05
N ALA A 81 2.40 -7.29 -6.36
CA ALA A 81 2.92 -6.20 -5.55
C ALA A 81 1.95 -5.01 -5.48
N LEU A 82 1.32 -4.66 -6.61
CA LEU A 82 0.28 -3.63 -6.63
C LEU A 82 -0.89 -4.00 -5.72
N SER A 83 -1.39 -5.23 -5.83
CA SER A 83 -2.48 -5.73 -4.98
C SER A 83 -2.10 -5.70 -3.49
N GLN A 84 -0.87 -6.08 -3.14
CA GLN A 84 -0.38 -6.02 -1.76
C GLN A 84 -0.38 -4.58 -1.23
N VAL A 85 0.09 -3.61 -2.01
CA VAL A 85 0.06 -2.18 -1.63
C VAL A 85 -1.38 -1.72 -1.43
N THR A 86 -2.28 -1.99 -2.39
CA THR A 86 -3.69 -1.56 -2.31
C THR A 86 -4.39 -2.16 -1.09
N ASN A 87 -4.21 -3.46 -0.85
CA ASN A 87 -4.85 -4.16 0.26
C ASN A 87 -4.29 -3.70 1.61
N ALA A 88 -2.97 -3.61 1.75
CA ALA A 88 -2.34 -3.19 3.00
C ALA A 88 -2.69 -1.73 3.36
N LYS A 89 -2.80 -0.86 2.34
CA LYS A 89 -3.27 0.52 2.53
C LYS A 89 -4.74 0.56 2.96
N GLY A 90 -5.60 -0.20 2.30
CA GLY A 90 -7.02 -0.30 2.66
C GLY A 90 -7.27 -0.93 4.02
N ALA A 91 -6.32 -1.72 4.52
CA ALA A 91 -6.37 -2.33 5.85
C ALA A 91 -5.99 -1.35 6.97
N LEU A 92 -5.35 -0.20 6.68
CA LEU A 92 -5.01 0.78 7.71
C LEU A 92 -6.27 1.25 8.45
N ASN A 93 -6.26 1.12 9.77
CA ASN A 93 -7.43 1.28 10.63
C ASN A 93 -7.26 2.38 11.70
N GLY A 94 -6.33 3.32 11.53
CA GLY A 94 -6.08 4.36 12.52
C GLY A 94 -7.28 5.26 12.80
N ASN A 95 -8.07 5.60 11.77
CA ASN A 95 -9.28 6.39 11.95
C ASN A 95 -10.31 5.67 12.84
N HIS A 96 -10.50 4.37 12.62
CA HIS A 96 -11.38 3.55 13.45
C HIS A 96 -10.86 3.44 14.90
N ASN A 97 -9.55 3.25 15.06
CA ASN A 97 -8.92 3.19 16.38
C ASN A 97 -9.11 4.52 17.14
N LEU A 98 -8.95 5.66 16.46
CA LEU A 98 -9.19 6.98 17.03
C LEU A 98 -10.65 7.20 17.43
N GLU A 99 -11.60 6.79 16.59
CA GLU A 99 -13.03 6.85 16.91
C GLU A 99 -13.38 6.00 18.14
N GLN A 100 -12.86 4.77 18.19
CA GLN A 100 -13.05 3.88 19.34
C GLN A 100 -12.45 4.46 20.62
N ALA A 101 -11.25 5.04 20.55
CA ALA A 101 -10.61 5.68 21.68
C ALA A 101 -11.42 6.87 22.21
N LYS A 102 -11.96 7.72 21.33
CA LYS A 102 -12.86 8.83 21.69
C LYS A 102 -14.14 8.33 22.37
N SER A 103 -14.76 7.29 21.83
CA SER A 103 -15.96 6.67 22.41
C SER A 103 -15.70 6.13 23.81
N ASN A 104 -14.58 5.42 23.99
CA ASN A 104 -14.17 4.89 25.29
C ASN A 104 -13.87 6.00 26.31
N ALA A 105 -13.19 7.06 25.87
CA ALA A 105 -12.90 8.22 26.72
C ALA A 105 -14.18 8.93 27.18
N ASN A 106 -15.12 9.19 26.26
CA ASN A 106 -16.42 9.79 26.59
C ASN A 106 -17.22 8.92 27.57
N THR A 107 -17.25 7.61 27.35
CA THR A 107 -17.93 6.67 28.26
C THR A 107 -17.31 6.72 29.65
N THR A 108 -15.98 6.77 29.73
CA THR A 108 -15.24 6.86 30.99
C THR A 108 -15.55 8.17 31.72
N ILE A 109 -15.46 9.31 31.04
CA ILE A 109 -15.74 10.64 31.60
C ILE A 109 -17.17 10.72 32.14
N ASN A 110 -18.14 10.21 31.38
CA ASN A 110 -19.54 10.19 31.80
C ASN A 110 -19.77 9.34 33.06
N GLY A 111 -19.02 8.25 33.22
CA GLY A 111 -19.07 7.36 34.39
C GLY A 111 -18.40 7.93 35.66
N LEU A 112 -17.57 8.97 35.56
CA LEU A 112 -16.92 9.57 36.72
C LEU A 112 -17.94 10.31 37.60
N GLN A 113 -18.21 9.78 38.79
CA GLN A 113 -19.21 10.32 39.72
C GLN A 113 -18.72 11.58 40.46
N HIS A 114 -17.40 11.81 40.48
CA HIS A 114 -16.80 12.96 41.15
C HIS A 114 -16.66 14.19 40.25
N LEU A 115 -17.01 14.08 38.97
CA LEU A 115 -17.03 15.21 38.04
C LEU A 115 -18.44 15.81 37.97
N THR A 116 -18.49 17.13 38.05
CA THR A 116 -19.69 17.91 37.72
C THR A 116 -19.95 17.88 36.20
N THR A 117 -21.17 18.22 35.78
CA THR A 117 -21.51 18.31 34.34
C THR A 117 -20.63 19.31 33.58
N ALA A 118 -20.17 20.40 34.21
CA ALA A 118 -19.29 21.37 33.57
C ALA A 118 -17.83 20.87 33.45
N GLN A 119 -17.44 19.85 34.22
CA GLN A 119 -16.13 19.22 34.16
C GLN A 119 -16.10 17.99 33.24
N LYS A 120 -17.27 17.45 32.86
CA LYS A 120 -17.44 16.37 31.90
C LYS A 120 -17.53 16.95 30.49
#